data_AF-A0A7C3L4M1-F1
#
_entry.id   AF-A0A7C3L4M1-F1
#
_cell.length_a   1.000
_cell.length_b   1.000
_cell.length_c   1.000
_cell.angle_alpha   90.00
_cell.angle_beta   90.00
_cell.angle_gamma   90.00
#
_symmetry.space_group_name_H-M   'P 1'
#
loop_
_entity.id
_entity.type
_entity.pdbx_description
1 polymer ?
#
loop_
_entity_poly.entity_id
_entity_poly.type
_entity_poly.pdbx_seq_one_letter_code
_entity_poly.pdbx_strand_id
1 'polypeptide(L)'
;MKIGHGTPTEKATTHAAAAAVAAAGGTYIDLNADASDEIRIEQEDLGNRNTVSEKALGLRKTDLYSEDGITGVKTDYSRPAPGSSTKFERAYKDAPPMIPHSVEGLLPITRENNQCLGCHLPEVAKSVGATPIPLSHFTNYRPDTVMKDGKVIKEGKVLGKDLGNTSDIKLAKAKKMKTLYEGRFNCSQCHAPQAKVKTDVANTFKPDYRGGVYKEHSSLADAMNEGVE
;
A
#
# COMPACT_ATOMS: atom_id res chain seq x y z
N MET A 1 21.43 0.97 14.44
CA MET A 1 22.50 0.79 13.42
C MET A 1 22.51 2.07 12.59
N LYS A 2 23.66 2.73 12.38
CA LYS A 2 23.73 3.85 11.42
C LYS A 2 23.49 3.26 10.04
N ILE A 3 22.37 3.58 9.43
CA ILE A 3 21.94 3.02 8.15
C ILE A 3 22.80 3.72 7.10
N GLY A 4 23.68 2.98 6.43
CA GLY A 4 24.49 3.51 5.34
C GLY A 4 23.57 4.04 4.24
N HIS A 5 23.89 5.21 3.69
CA HIS A 5 23.22 5.71 2.50
C HIS A 5 23.55 4.73 1.38
N GLY A 6 22.56 3.94 0.96
CA GLY A 6 22.75 2.94 -0.08
C GLY A 6 23.16 3.63 -1.38
N THR A 7 24.28 3.21 -1.96
CA THR A 7 24.75 3.72 -3.25
C THR A 7 23.71 3.45 -4.33
N PRO A 8 23.21 4.48 -5.04
CA PRO A 8 22.25 4.28 -6.13
C PRO A 8 22.87 3.39 -7.20
N THR A 9 22.08 2.46 -7.75
CA THR A 9 22.51 1.68 -8.92
C THR A 9 22.47 2.55 -10.18
N GLU A 10 23.34 2.28 -11.16
CA GLU A 10 23.43 3.11 -12.39
C GLU A 10 22.13 3.17 -13.22
N LYS A 11 21.15 2.30 -12.95
CA LYS A 11 19.82 2.38 -13.56
C LYS A 11 18.89 3.40 -12.92
N ALA A 12 19.14 3.81 -11.67
CA ALA A 12 18.30 4.80 -11.00
C ALA A 12 18.47 6.22 -11.59
N THR A 13 19.63 6.51 -12.20
CA THR A 13 19.95 7.84 -12.76
C THR A 13 19.44 8.04 -14.18
N THR A 14 19.20 6.98 -14.95
CA THR A 14 18.80 7.06 -16.37
C THR A 14 17.29 7.25 -16.59
N HIS A 15 16.45 7.04 -15.56
CA HIS A 15 14.99 7.15 -15.67
C HIS A 15 14.42 8.54 -15.35
N ALA A 16 15.25 9.51 -14.94
CA ALA A 16 14.81 10.86 -14.58
C ALA A 16 14.11 11.65 -15.72
N ALA A 17 14.26 11.20 -16.97
CA ALA A 17 13.90 12.00 -18.15
C ALA A 17 12.60 11.60 -18.89
N ALA A 18 11.77 10.66 -18.40
CA ALA A 18 10.62 10.21 -19.17
C ALA A 18 9.27 10.26 -18.44
N ALA A 19 8.32 10.91 -19.12
CA ALA A 19 6.87 10.88 -18.98
C ALA A 19 6.24 11.79 -17.91
N ALA A 20 5.89 13.01 -18.33
CA ALA A 20 4.76 13.72 -17.78
C ALA A 20 3.46 13.02 -18.22
N VAL A 21 2.66 12.54 -17.28
CA VAL A 21 1.24 12.23 -17.52
C VAL A 21 0.45 13.46 -17.08
N ALA A 22 -0.42 13.92 -17.98
CA ALA A 22 -1.17 15.15 -17.91
C ALA A 22 -1.89 15.35 -16.56
N ALA A 23 -1.70 16.54 -16.01
CA ALA A 23 -2.39 17.02 -14.83
C ALA A 23 -3.89 17.24 -15.13
N ALA A 24 -4.76 16.55 -14.38
CA ALA A 24 -6.16 16.92 -14.26
C ALA A 24 -6.36 17.51 -12.85
N GLY A 25 -6.40 18.84 -12.76
CA GLY A 25 -7.15 19.63 -11.75
C GLY A 25 -6.96 19.40 -10.24
N GLY A 26 -6.16 18.44 -9.78
CA GLY A 26 -5.94 18.10 -8.37
C GLY A 26 -4.54 17.51 -8.16
N THR A 27 -4.04 17.59 -6.92
CA THR A 27 -2.73 17.06 -6.52
C THR A 27 -2.67 15.53 -6.50
N TYR A 28 -3.83 14.85 -6.50
CA TYR A 28 -3.97 13.39 -6.39
C TYR A 28 -5.01 12.84 -7.39
N ILE A 29 -4.76 11.62 -7.89
CA ILE A 29 -5.63 10.88 -8.78
C ILE A 29 -6.37 9.80 -7.99
N ASP A 30 -7.69 9.74 -8.14
CA ASP A 30 -8.48 8.60 -7.67
C ASP A 30 -8.40 7.46 -8.71
N LEU A 31 -7.72 6.37 -8.33
CA LEU A 31 -7.58 5.18 -9.18
C LEU A 31 -8.88 4.35 -9.28
N ASN A 32 -9.80 4.53 -8.33
CA ASN A 32 -11.03 3.77 -8.25
C ASN A 32 -12.21 4.44 -8.98
N ALA A 33 -12.03 5.65 -9.52
CA ALA A 33 -13.11 6.41 -10.16
C ALA A 33 -13.81 5.61 -11.28
N ASP A 34 -13.05 5.06 -12.24
CA ASP A 34 -13.60 4.21 -13.32
C ASP A 34 -14.15 2.87 -12.81
N ALA A 35 -13.62 2.35 -11.71
CA ALA A 35 -14.07 1.07 -11.14
C ALA A 35 -15.38 1.23 -10.37
N SER A 36 -15.59 2.39 -9.76
CA SER A 36 -16.71 2.67 -8.86
C SER A 36 -17.79 3.54 -9.51
N ASP A 37 -17.72 3.69 -10.83
CA ASP A 37 -18.72 4.38 -11.63
C ASP A 37 -20.09 3.70 -11.51
N GLU A 38 -21.14 4.47 -11.22
CA GLU A 38 -22.46 3.93 -10.91
C GLU A 38 -23.09 3.22 -12.11
N ILE A 39 -22.88 3.76 -13.33
CA ILE A 39 -23.38 3.15 -14.57
C ILE A 39 -22.68 1.81 -14.79
N ARG A 40 -21.36 1.77 -14.62
CA ARG A 40 -20.59 0.52 -14.74
C ARG A 40 -21.03 -0.51 -13.72
N ILE A 41 -21.24 -0.12 -12.46
CA ILE A 41 -21.73 -1.01 -11.41
C ILE A 41 -23.09 -1.60 -11.80
N GLU A 42 -24.05 -0.79 -12.25
CA GLU A 42 -25.37 -1.26 -12.67
C GLU A 42 -25.28 -2.21 -13.88
N GLN A 43 -24.41 -1.89 -14.85
CA GLN A 43 -24.16 -2.72 -16.03
C GLN A 43 -23.45 -4.04 -15.71
N GLU A 44 -22.76 -4.15 -14.59
CA GLU A 44 -22.06 -5.35 -14.16
C GLU A 44 -22.79 -6.09 -13.02
N ASP A 45 -23.86 -5.52 -12.47
CA ASP A 45 -24.73 -6.18 -11.50
C ASP A 45 -25.55 -7.27 -12.21
N LEU A 46 -25.16 -8.51 -11.94
CA LEU A 46 -25.83 -9.72 -12.45
C LEU A 46 -26.90 -10.22 -11.49
N GLY A 47 -26.95 -9.74 -10.23
CA GLY A 47 -27.85 -10.26 -9.19
C GLY A 47 -29.32 -9.98 -9.46
N ASN A 48 -29.61 -8.91 -10.20
CA ASN A 48 -30.97 -8.47 -10.53
C ASN A 48 -31.45 -8.96 -11.92
N ARG A 49 -30.71 -9.86 -12.58
CA ARG A 49 -31.04 -10.32 -13.94
C ARG A 49 -31.76 -11.67 -13.93
N ASN A 50 -32.86 -11.76 -14.69
CA ASN A 50 -33.59 -13.02 -14.88
C ASN A 50 -32.79 -14.07 -15.67
N THR A 51 -31.88 -13.63 -16.54
CA THR A 51 -31.00 -14.48 -17.35
C THR A 51 -29.62 -13.86 -17.44
N VAL A 52 -28.57 -14.67 -17.27
CA VAL A 52 -27.17 -14.24 -17.36
C VAL A 52 -26.47 -15.08 -18.40
N SER A 53 -25.74 -14.44 -19.33
CA SER A 53 -24.95 -15.15 -20.35
C SER A 53 -23.60 -15.61 -19.78
N GLU A 54 -23.05 -16.70 -20.32
CA GLU A 54 -21.72 -17.19 -19.96
C GLU A 54 -20.65 -16.11 -20.13
N LYS A 55 -20.74 -15.33 -21.21
CA LYS A 55 -19.88 -14.17 -21.48
C LYS A 55 -19.88 -13.13 -20.36
N ALA A 56 -21.03 -12.91 -19.71
CA ALA A 56 -21.14 -11.95 -18.62
C ALA A 56 -20.49 -12.45 -17.32
N LEU A 57 -20.44 -13.77 -17.11
CA LEU A 57 -19.84 -14.41 -15.93
C LEU A 57 -18.30 -14.43 -15.99
N GLY A 58 -17.72 -14.54 -17.18
CA GLY A 58 -16.28 -14.64 -17.36
C GLY A 58 -15.53 -13.30 -17.25
N LEU A 59 -14.41 -13.25 -16.53
CA LEU A 59 -13.52 -12.07 -16.48
C LEU A 59 -12.94 -11.71 -17.86
N ARG A 60 -12.74 -12.71 -18.71
CA ARG A 60 -12.25 -12.56 -20.09
C ARG A 60 -13.31 -12.00 -21.04
N LYS A 61 -14.56 -11.87 -20.58
CA LYS A 61 -15.72 -11.40 -21.35
C LYS A 61 -15.87 -12.16 -22.69
N THR A 62 -15.67 -13.48 -22.65
CA THR A 62 -15.85 -14.45 -23.77
C THR A 62 -16.64 -15.68 -23.27
N ASP A 63 -17.11 -16.53 -24.18
CA ASP A 63 -17.72 -17.83 -23.84
C ASP A 63 -16.68 -18.94 -23.64
N LEU A 64 -17.09 -20.08 -23.08
CA LEU A 64 -16.19 -21.21 -22.76
C LEU A 64 -15.59 -21.88 -24.01
N TYR A 65 -16.22 -21.71 -25.16
CA TYR A 65 -15.91 -22.44 -26.39
C TYR A 65 -15.04 -21.61 -27.35
N SER A 66 -14.82 -20.32 -27.06
CA SER A 66 -14.07 -19.38 -27.89
C SER A 66 -12.88 -18.78 -27.13
N GLU A 67 -11.69 -19.31 -27.44
CA GLU A 67 -10.40 -18.79 -26.97
C GLU A 67 -9.65 -18.01 -28.08
N ASP A 68 -10.15 -18.04 -29.31
CA ASP A 68 -9.52 -17.41 -30.47
C ASP A 68 -9.56 -15.87 -30.35
N GLY A 69 -8.37 -15.25 -30.38
CA GLY A 69 -8.22 -13.79 -30.29
C GLY A 69 -8.29 -13.23 -28.86
N ILE A 70 -8.47 -14.08 -27.84
CA ILE A 70 -8.49 -13.66 -26.43
C ILE A 70 -7.05 -13.61 -25.91
N THR A 71 -6.56 -12.40 -25.65
CA THR A 71 -5.26 -12.18 -25.00
C THR A 71 -5.48 -11.55 -23.64
N GLY A 72 -4.75 -12.04 -22.63
CA GLY A 72 -4.78 -11.43 -21.30
C GLY A 72 -4.28 -10.00 -21.36
N VAL A 73 -4.87 -9.12 -20.55
CA VAL A 73 -4.41 -7.73 -20.43
C VAL A 73 -2.97 -7.76 -19.93
N LYS A 74 -2.03 -7.28 -20.76
CA LYS A 74 -0.62 -7.20 -20.38
C LYS A 74 -0.46 -6.17 -19.28
N THR A 75 0.09 -6.58 -18.14
CA THR A 75 0.40 -5.66 -17.04
C THR A 75 1.53 -4.72 -17.44
N ASP A 76 1.26 -3.41 -17.47
CA ASP A 76 2.26 -2.37 -17.70
C ASP A 76 2.51 -1.59 -16.40
N TYR A 77 3.64 -1.84 -15.75
CA TYR A 77 4.11 -1.11 -14.57
C TYR A 77 5.03 0.06 -14.91
N SER A 78 5.18 0.42 -16.19
CA SER A 78 5.96 1.59 -16.58
C SER A 78 5.37 2.84 -15.93
N ARG A 79 6.18 3.53 -15.14
CA ARG A 79 5.81 4.78 -14.47
C ARG A 79 6.98 5.76 -14.58
N PRO A 80 6.72 7.07 -14.48
CA PRO A 80 7.77 8.07 -14.44
C PRO A 80 8.73 7.83 -13.26
N ALA A 81 9.94 8.38 -13.33
CA ALA A 81 10.84 8.38 -12.19
C ALA A 81 10.23 9.07 -10.95
N PRO A 82 10.76 8.77 -9.75
CA PRO A 82 10.38 9.50 -8.54
C PRO A 82 10.45 11.02 -8.73
N GLY A 83 9.43 11.73 -8.25
CA GLY A 83 9.32 13.20 -8.38
C GLY A 83 8.60 13.71 -9.64
N SER A 84 8.44 12.88 -10.67
CA SER A 84 7.83 13.27 -11.95
C SER A 84 6.41 12.73 -12.17
N SER A 85 5.83 12.09 -11.16
CA SER A 85 4.52 11.45 -11.24
C SER A 85 3.46 12.15 -10.37
N THR A 86 2.20 12.01 -10.76
CA THR A 86 1.05 12.43 -9.97
C THR A 86 0.79 11.44 -8.84
N LYS A 87 0.38 11.95 -7.67
CA LYS A 87 0.09 11.11 -6.50
C LYS A 87 -1.27 10.44 -6.65
N PHE A 88 -1.50 9.37 -5.89
CA PHE A 88 -2.80 8.69 -5.83
C PHE A 88 -3.50 8.97 -4.51
N GLU A 89 -4.82 9.16 -4.55
CA GLU A 89 -5.62 9.11 -3.33
C GLU A 89 -5.44 7.73 -2.66
N ARG A 90 -5.44 7.70 -1.33
CA ARG A 90 -5.46 6.43 -0.57
C ARG A 90 -6.75 5.69 -0.86
N ALA A 91 -6.73 4.36 -0.79
CA ALA A 91 -7.94 3.57 -1.00
C ALA A 91 -9.01 3.81 0.08
N TYR A 92 -8.62 4.07 1.33
CA TYR A 92 -9.47 4.42 2.48
C TYR A 92 -8.62 5.09 3.57
N LYS A 93 -9.25 5.59 4.65
CA LYS A 93 -8.54 6.17 5.80
C LYS A 93 -7.44 5.22 6.28
N ASP A 94 -6.20 5.70 6.35
CA ASP A 94 -5.02 4.94 6.81
C ASP A 94 -4.56 3.75 5.94
N ALA A 95 -5.17 3.51 4.78
CA ALA A 95 -4.68 2.55 3.79
C ALA A 95 -3.24 2.92 3.35
N PRO A 96 -2.33 1.95 3.16
CA PRO A 96 -1.03 2.22 2.56
C PRO A 96 -1.20 2.90 1.19
N PRO A 97 -0.57 4.07 0.95
CA PRO A 97 -0.65 4.72 -0.35
C PRO A 97 0.03 3.86 -1.41
N MET A 98 -0.57 3.84 -2.60
CA MET A 98 0.00 3.19 -3.77
C MET A 98 1.21 3.98 -4.29
N ILE A 99 2.19 3.29 -4.87
CA ILE A 99 3.43 3.92 -5.34
C ILE A 99 3.18 4.56 -6.71
N PRO A 100 3.33 5.89 -6.86
CA PRO A 100 3.00 6.60 -8.10
C PRO A 100 4.11 6.58 -9.16
N HIS A 101 5.33 6.21 -8.79
CA HIS A 101 6.51 6.25 -9.65
C HIS A 101 7.09 4.86 -9.91
N SER A 102 8.08 4.79 -10.80
CA SER A 102 8.82 3.56 -11.07
C SER A 102 9.54 3.06 -9.82
N VAL A 103 9.58 1.74 -9.66
CA VAL A 103 10.36 1.05 -8.62
C VAL A 103 11.55 0.28 -9.20
N GLU A 104 11.83 0.46 -10.50
CA GLU A 104 12.99 -0.12 -11.17
C GLU A 104 14.28 0.33 -10.46
N GLY A 105 15.14 -0.64 -10.10
CA GLY A 105 16.37 -0.39 -9.35
C GLY A 105 16.19 -0.01 -7.87
N LEU A 106 14.95 0.14 -7.39
CA LEU A 106 14.64 0.37 -5.96
C LEU A 106 14.32 -0.93 -5.22
N LEU A 107 13.91 -1.95 -5.98
CA LEU A 107 13.64 -3.31 -5.50
C LEU A 107 14.69 -4.30 -6.05
N PRO A 108 15.00 -5.38 -5.32
CA PRO A 108 14.44 -5.77 -4.02
C PRO A 108 15.03 -4.97 -2.84
N ILE A 109 14.24 -4.82 -1.78
CA ILE A 109 14.74 -4.33 -0.48
C ILE A 109 15.48 -5.49 0.21
N THR A 110 16.72 -5.25 0.63
CA THR A 110 17.53 -6.22 1.39
C THR A 110 17.78 -5.68 2.80
N ARG A 111 18.26 -6.54 3.71
CA ARG A 111 18.59 -6.12 5.09
C ARG A 111 19.56 -4.92 5.14
N GLU A 112 20.45 -4.81 4.15
CA GLU A 112 21.51 -3.80 4.11
C GLU A 112 21.22 -2.67 3.12
N ASN A 113 20.14 -2.78 2.34
CA ASN A 113 19.82 -1.80 1.29
C ASN A 113 18.31 -1.56 1.18
N ASN A 114 17.91 -0.31 1.47
CA ASN A 114 16.56 0.18 1.23
C ASN A 114 16.62 1.59 0.62
N GLN A 115 16.52 1.64 -0.70
CA GLN A 115 16.62 2.88 -1.48
C GLN A 115 15.44 3.82 -1.24
N CYS A 116 14.29 3.30 -0.80
CA CYS A 116 13.11 4.12 -0.50
C CYS A 116 13.40 5.13 0.62
N LEU A 117 14.21 4.72 1.61
CA LEU A 117 14.55 5.55 2.77
C LEU A 117 15.42 6.76 2.39
N GLY A 118 16.18 6.68 1.30
CA GLY A 118 17.01 7.79 0.79
C GLY A 118 16.19 9.00 0.34
N CYS A 119 14.90 8.82 0.06
CA CYS A 119 13.99 9.91 -0.30
C CYS A 119 12.85 10.10 0.69
N HIS A 120 12.34 9.03 1.32
CA HIS A 120 11.12 9.12 2.13
C HIS A 120 11.36 9.32 3.63
N LEU A 121 12.59 9.21 4.13
CA LEU A 121 12.87 9.53 5.54
C LEU A 121 12.54 11.00 5.85
N PRO A 122 11.92 11.32 7.00
CA PRO A 122 11.47 12.68 7.30
C PRO A 122 12.57 13.75 7.23
N GLU A 123 13.81 13.38 7.54
CA GLU A 123 14.98 14.26 7.51
C GLU A 123 15.43 14.67 6.09
N VAL A 124 15.11 13.86 5.06
CA VAL A 124 15.47 14.13 3.66
C VAL A 124 14.27 14.44 2.77
N ALA A 125 13.08 13.94 3.10
CA ALA A 125 11.93 13.97 2.18
C ALA A 125 11.57 15.38 1.70
N LYS A 126 11.64 16.36 2.59
CA LYS A 126 11.34 17.75 2.24
C LYS A 126 12.33 18.33 1.22
N SER A 127 13.61 17.97 1.27
CA SER A 127 14.62 18.54 0.36
C SER A 127 14.51 17.98 -1.06
N VAL A 128 13.96 16.78 -1.21
CA VAL A 128 13.75 16.11 -2.51
C VAL A 128 12.30 16.15 -3.00
N GLY A 129 11.41 16.86 -2.29
CA GLY A 129 10.00 16.97 -2.65
C GLY A 129 9.18 15.68 -2.46
N ALA A 130 9.69 14.70 -1.71
CA ALA A 130 9.01 13.45 -1.42
C ALA A 130 8.04 13.59 -0.23
N THR A 131 7.01 12.74 -0.19
CA THR A 131 6.13 12.63 0.99
C THR A 131 6.87 11.87 2.11
N PRO A 132 7.09 12.45 3.29
CA PRO A 132 7.77 11.77 4.39
C PRO A 132 6.95 10.58 4.91
N ILE A 133 7.63 9.50 5.31
CA ILE A 133 6.96 8.41 6.02
C ILE A 133 6.37 8.92 7.36
N PRO A 134 5.10 8.61 7.68
CA PRO A 134 4.44 9.13 8.87
C PRO A 134 4.93 8.46 10.16
N LEU A 135 4.58 9.05 11.31
CA LEU A 135 4.95 8.57 12.66
C LEU A 135 4.59 7.09 12.92
N SER A 136 3.57 6.56 12.24
CA SER A 136 3.20 5.15 12.33
C SER A 136 4.32 4.19 11.88
N HIS A 137 5.27 4.66 11.06
CA HIS A 137 6.47 3.90 10.67
C HIS A 137 7.57 3.88 11.73
N PHE A 138 7.47 4.77 12.72
CA PHE A 138 8.37 4.87 13.87
C PHE A 138 7.72 4.35 15.14
N THR A 139 6.59 3.65 15.03
CA THR A 139 5.84 3.15 16.17
C THR A 139 5.70 1.63 16.09
N ASN A 140 6.14 0.94 17.13
CA ASN A 140 5.93 -0.48 17.30
C ASN A 140 4.59 -0.71 18.02
N TYR A 141 3.63 -1.30 17.32
CA TYR A 141 2.31 -1.68 17.85
C TYR A 141 2.25 -3.13 18.31
N ARG A 142 3.35 -3.88 18.22
CA ARG A 142 3.40 -5.28 18.63
C ARG A 142 3.73 -5.39 20.12
N PRO A 143 3.16 -6.40 20.78
CA PRO A 143 3.50 -6.71 22.15
C PRO A 143 4.97 -7.10 22.30
N ASP A 144 5.58 -6.75 23.42
CA ASP A 144 6.93 -7.21 23.76
C ASP A 144 6.95 -8.72 23.87
N THR A 145 7.77 -9.36 23.04
CA THR A 145 7.91 -10.81 23.00
C THR A 145 9.38 -11.16 23.13
N VAL A 146 9.71 -11.93 24.17
CA VAL A 146 11.08 -12.33 24.50
C VAL A 146 11.12 -13.83 24.76
N MET A 147 12.13 -14.49 24.21
CA MET A 147 12.45 -15.87 24.55
C MET A 147 13.41 -15.86 25.74
N LYS A 148 13.04 -16.52 26.84
CA LYS A 148 13.90 -16.68 28.01
C LYS A 148 13.72 -18.08 28.58
N ASP A 149 14.83 -18.79 28.78
CA ASP A 149 14.84 -20.14 29.36
C ASP A 149 13.90 -21.13 28.65
N GLY A 150 13.86 -21.08 27.31
CA GLY A 150 12.98 -21.91 26.48
C GLY A 150 11.49 -21.52 26.51
N LYS A 151 11.13 -20.45 27.20
CA LYS A 151 9.74 -19.97 27.34
C LYS A 151 9.54 -18.67 26.56
N VAL A 152 8.38 -18.55 25.92
CA VAL A 152 7.91 -17.31 25.32
C VAL A 152 7.31 -16.44 26.42
N ILE A 153 7.90 -15.28 26.66
CA ILE A 153 7.38 -14.26 27.56
C ILE A 153 6.80 -13.14 26.72
N LYS A 154 5.52 -12.82 26.93
CA LYS A 154 4.79 -11.80 26.16
C LYS A 154 4.19 -10.79 27.12
N GLU A 155 4.56 -9.51 26.99
CA GLU A 155 4.19 -8.45 27.95
C GLU A 155 4.50 -8.85 29.41
N GLY A 156 5.64 -9.50 29.64
CA GLY A 156 6.07 -9.97 30.97
C GLY A 156 5.40 -11.24 31.48
N LYS A 157 4.45 -11.83 30.73
CA LYS A 157 3.70 -13.03 31.12
C LYS A 157 4.15 -14.26 30.33
N VAL A 158 4.25 -15.41 30.98
CA VAL A 158 4.70 -16.66 30.33
C VAL A 158 3.56 -17.27 29.51
N LEU A 159 3.77 -17.45 28.21
CA LEU A 159 2.82 -18.14 27.33
C LEU A 159 2.69 -19.62 27.71
N GLY A 160 1.46 -20.13 27.78
CA GLY A 160 1.14 -21.48 28.24
C GLY A 160 1.03 -21.63 29.76
N LYS A 161 1.25 -20.56 30.53
CA LYS A 161 1.08 -20.53 31.98
C LYS A 161 0.23 -19.34 32.44
N ASP A 162 0.74 -18.13 32.20
CA ASP A 162 0.11 -16.87 32.63
C ASP A 162 -0.74 -16.25 31.50
N LEU A 163 -0.45 -16.61 30.24
CA LEU A 163 -1.36 -16.48 29.10
C LEU A 163 -1.70 -17.89 28.60
N GLY A 164 -2.97 -18.16 28.29
CA GLY A 164 -3.34 -19.38 27.59
C GLY A 164 -2.92 -19.32 26.12
N ASN A 165 -3.07 -18.17 25.49
CA ASN A 165 -2.78 -17.96 24.07
C ASN A 165 -2.20 -16.56 23.81
N THR A 166 -1.69 -16.33 22.60
CA THR A 166 -1.10 -15.05 22.21
C THR A 166 -2.11 -13.94 21.97
N SER A 167 -3.39 -14.28 21.74
CA SER A 167 -4.53 -13.36 21.56
C SER A 167 -5.12 -12.83 22.87
N ASP A 168 -4.75 -13.39 24.02
CA ASP A 168 -5.19 -12.89 25.34
C ASP A 168 -4.62 -11.47 25.61
N ILE A 169 -3.57 -11.06 24.88
CA ILE A 169 -3.16 -9.65 24.80
C ILE A 169 -4.03 -8.97 23.74
N LYS A 170 -5.11 -8.34 24.23
CA LYS A 170 -6.05 -7.58 23.40
C LYS A 170 -5.47 -6.25 22.93
N LEU A 171 -4.70 -5.57 23.78
CA LEU A 171 -4.08 -4.28 23.49
C LEU A 171 -2.62 -4.28 23.93
N ALA A 172 -1.72 -4.10 22.97
CA ALA A 172 -0.30 -3.90 23.24
C ALA A 172 -0.01 -2.41 23.43
N LYS A 173 0.94 -2.08 24.32
CA LYS A 173 1.38 -0.69 24.49
C LYS A 173 2.21 -0.27 23.28
N ALA A 174 1.71 0.70 22.52
CA ALA A 174 2.43 1.28 21.40
C ALA A 174 3.73 1.96 21.88
N LYS A 175 4.86 1.64 21.23
CA LYS A 175 6.18 2.17 21.55
C LYS A 175 6.67 3.06 20.41
N LYS A 176 6.69 4.38 20.65
CA LYS A 176 7.28 5.36 19.73
C LYS A 176 8.81 5.25 19.79
N MET A 177 9.44 5.13 18.64
CA MET A 177 10.88 4.97 18.45
C MET A 177 11.47 6.23 17.82
N LYS A 178 12.77 6.47 18.04
CA LYS A 178 13.50 7.58 17.39
C LYS A 178 13.90 7.26 15.96
N THR A 179 14.01 5.98 15.62
CA THR A 179 14.37 5.47 14.29
C THR A 179 13.22 4.65 13.73
N LEU A 180 13.28 4.36 12.43
CA LEU A 180 12.32 3.48 11.77
C LEU A 180 12.12 2.19 12.58
N TYR A 181 10.86 1.79 12.74
CA TYR A 181 10.55 0.49 13.32
C TYR A 181 10.83 -0.59 12.27
N GLU A 182 11.75 -1.49 12.57
CA GLU A 182 12.21 -2.53 11.63
C GLU A 182 11.08 -3.43 11.09
N GLY A 183 9.98 -3.58 11.84
CA GLY A 183 8.78 -4.29 11.36
C GLY A 183 8.06 -3.60 10.18
N ARG A 184 8.49 -2.39 9.80
CA ARG A 184 8.01 -1.62 8.63
C ARG A 184 9.16 -1.27 7.67
N PHE A 185 10.31 -1.92 7.79
CA PHE A 185 11.46 -1.69 6.91
C PHE A 185 11.21 -2.14 5.47
N ASN A 186 10.47 -3.24 5.27
CA ASN A 186 10.20 -3.76 3.93
C ASN A 186 8.92 -3.12 3.34
N CYS A 187 9.11 -1.97 2.69
CA CYS A 187 8.03 -1.12 2.17
C CYS A 187 7.08 -1.86 1.21
N SER A 188 7.63 -2.72 0.34
CA SER A 188 6.88 -3.43 -0.70
C SER A 188 5.96 -4.54 -0.18
N GLN A 189 5.96 -4.82 1.13
CA GLN A 189 4.98 -5.72 1.73
C GLN A 189 3.59 -5.08 1.85
N CYS A 190 3.52 -3.74 1.90
CA CYS A 190 2.27 -3.00 2.05
C CYS A 190 2.02 -2.01 0.92
N HIS A 191 3.07 -1.40 0.37
CA HIS A 191 2.97 -0.42 -0.70
C HIS A 191 3.25 -1.09 -2.05
N ALA A 192 2.31 -0.97 -2.99
CA ALA A 192 2.43 -1.58 -4.31
C ALA A 192 2.46 -0.51 -5.42
N PRO A 193 3.31 -0.68 -6.45
CA PRO A 193 3.14 0.06 -7.71
C PRO A 193 1.85 -0.37 -8.40
N GLN A 194 1.32 0.49 -9.26
CA GLN A 194 0.06 0.22 -9.97
C GLN A 194 0.29 0.12 -11.47
N ALA A 195 -0.16 -1.00 -12.03
CA ALA A 195 -0.20 -1.21 -13.47
C ALA A 195 -1.17 -0.22 -14.12
N LYS A 196 -0.89 0.17 -15.37
CA LYS A 196 -1.76 1.01 -16.19
C LYS A 196 -2.84 0.16 -16.85
N VAL A 197 -3.72 -0.42 -16.05
CA VAL A 197 -4.81 -1.29 -16.51
C VAL A 197 -6.11 -0.91 -15.81
N LYS A 198 -7.23 -1.14 -16.48
CA LYS A 198 -8.55 -1.05 -15.86
C LYS A 198 -8.84 -2.32 -15.08
N THR A 199 -9.68 -2.24 -14.06
CA THR A 199 -10.17 -3.42 -13.36
C THR A 199 -11.05 -4.27 -14.27
N ASP A 200 -10.98 -5.59 -14.14
CA ASP A 200 -11.80 -6.52 -14.95
C ASP A 200 -13.29 -6.44 -14.61
N VAL A 201 -13.60 -6.00 -13.38
CA VAL A 201 -14.96 -5.79 -12.89
C VAL A 201 -15.09 -4.47 -12.13
N ALA A 202 -16.31 -3.96 -12.05
CA ALA A 202 -16.70 -2.83 -11.23
C ALA A 202 -16.48 -3.12 -9.74
N ASN A 203 -16.34 -2.07 -8.94
CA ASN A 203 -16.13 -2.13 -7.51
C ASN A 203 -17.17 -1.28 -6.80
N THR A 204 -17.93 -1.88 -5.88
CA THR A 204 -18.97 -1.18 -5.11
C THR A 204 -18.43 -0.53 -3.83
N PHE A 205 -17.14 -0.67 -3.54
CA PHE A 205 -16.50 -0.09 -2.37
C PHE A 205 -16.54 1.44 -2.40
N LYS A 206 -17.12 2.04 -1.35
CA LYS A 206 -17.11 3.49 -1.13
C LYS A 206 -16.27 3.81 0.12
N PRO A 207 -15.13 4.49 -0.02
CA PRO A 207 -14.29 4.82 1.13
C PRO A 207 -14.94 5.86 2.04
N ASP A 208 -14.93 5.58 3.34
CA ASP A 208 -15.14 6.60 4.37
C ASP A 208 -13.79 7.11 4.88
N TYR A 209 -13.45 8.34 4.48
CA TYR A 209 -12.23 8.99 4.95
C TYR A 209 -12.40 9.69 6.29
N ARG A 210 -13.64 9.93 6.76
CA ARG A 210 -13.94 10.78 7.93
C ARG A 210 -13.32 12.19 7.84
N GLY A 211 -13.15 12.70 6.62
CA GLY A 211 -12.59 14.01 6.31
C GLY A 211 -11.61 13.98 5.12
N GLY A 212 -11.58 15.05 4.31
CA GLY A 212 -10.81 15.09 3.06
C GLY A 212 -9.29 14.93 3.23
N VAL A 213 -8.73 15.37 4.37
CA VAL A 213 -7.28 15.28 4.66
C VAL A 213 -6.75 13.84 4.67
N TYR A 214 -7.60 12.87 5.00
CA TYR A 214 -7.21 11.46 5.13
C TYR A 214 -7.18 10.70 3.79
N LYS A 215 -7.54 11.37 2.69
CA LYS A 215 -7.22 10.91 1.33
C LYS A 215 -5.72 10.92 1.07
N GLU A 216 -4.98 11.80 1.75
CA GLU A 216 -3.56 12.05 1.51
C GLU A 216 -2.70 11.64 2.72
N HIS A 217 -3.20 11.92 3.93
CA HIS A 217 -2.47 11.72 5.18
C HIS A 217 -2.99 10.55 6.00
N SER A 218 -2.13 10.02 6.88
CA SER A 218 -2.48 8.95 7.80
C SER A 218 -2.61 9.50 9.21
N SER A 219 -3.72 9.17 9.87
CA SER A 219 -3.97 9.35 11.31
C SER A 219 -3.63 8.12 12.14
N LEU A 220 -3.18 7.03 11.53
CA LEU A 220 -3.03 5.72 12.16
C LEU A 220 -2.25 5.75 13.47
N ALA A 221 -1.28 6.65 13.61
CA ALA A 221 -0.50 6.77 14.84
C ALA A 221 -1.32 7.23 16.05
N ASP A 222 -2.32 8.06 15.82
CA ASP A 222 -3.17 8.64 16.84
C ASP A 222 -4.49 7.86 16.97
N ALA A 223 -4.95 7.26 15.86
CA ALA A 223 -6.23 6.59 15.74
C ALA A 223 -6.20 5.05 15.88
N MET A 224 -5.04 4.43 16.13
CA MET A 224 -4.89 2.96 16.12
C MET A 224 -5.87 2.23 17.06
N ASN A 225 -6.21 2.84 18.19
CA ASN A 225 -7.10 2.26 19.20
C ASN A 225 -8.52 2.85 19.14
N GLU A 226 -8.86 3.66 18.13
CA GLU A 226 -10.24 4.13 17.95
C GLU A 226 -11.18 2.94 17.79
N GLY A 227 -12.24 2.87 18.61
CA GLY A 227 -13.24 1.81 18.56
C GLY A 227 -12.84 0.50 19.23
N VAL A 228 -11.72 0.48 19.99
CA VAL A 228 -11.37 -0.66 20.85
C VAL A 228 -11.82 -0.37 22.28
N GLU A 229 -12.82 -1.11 22.75
CA GLU A 229 -13.29 -1.16 24.16
C GLU A 229 -12.78 -2.42 24.88
#